data_AF-A0A6L9QF28-F1
#
_entry.id   AF-A0A6L9QF28-F1
#
_cell.length_a   1.000
_cell.length_b   1.000
_cell.length_c   1.000
_cell.angle_alpha   90.00
_cell.angle_beta   90.00
_cell.angle_gamma   90.00
#
_symmetry.space_group_name_H-M   'P 1'
#
loop_
_entity.id
_entity.type
_entity.pdbx_description
1 polymer ?
#
loop_
_entity_poly.entity_id
_entity_poly.type
_entity_poly.pdbx_seq_one_letter_code
_entity_poly.pdbx_strand_id
1 'polypeptide(L)'
;MPSRGGLDGALADVASAIASMPEGEFAVGLGEVEEEFRRRQRDDIMRARHASFVESLELDRAAYELARRHEADGNLGEAARWYRIAAGNDHADAALRLGRTLDRLAGSRGREDLPLVTEAAQAYAEAYAAGHPEAADRIDAMLAGFRPEPRARCGRVRDVPADRVLSEEEIRELSRHAARCTTCLAEFAGLLNSVSAALPSGPVTDPFAPED
;
A
#
# COMPACT_ATOMS: atom_id res chain seq x y z
N MET A 1 -57.85 -20.87 -4.46
CA MET A 1 -56.95 -21.96 -4.87
C MET A 1 -57.29 -22.32 -6.30
N PRO A 2 -56.59 -21.80 -7.33
CA PRO A 2 -56.84 -22.24 -8.70
C PRO A 2 -56.48 -23.73 -8.82
N SER A 3 -57.36 -24.49 -9.46
CA SER A 3 -57.28 -25.95 -9.54
C SER A 3 -56.05 -26.39 -10.35
N ARG A 4 -55.24 -27.32 -9.83
CA ARG A 4 -54.02 -27.85 -10.48
C ARG A 4 -54.25 -28.28 -11.94
N GLY A 5 -55.44 -28.82 -12.27
CA GLY A 5 -55.80 -29.21 -13.63
C GLY A 5 -55.93 -28.06 -14.65
N GLY A 6 -56.06 -26.81 -14.21
CA GLY A 6 -56.15 -25.65 -15.12
C GLY A 6 -54.80 -25.17 -15.64
N LEU A 7 -53.75 -25.24 -14.82
CA LEU A 7 -52.39 -24.88 -15.23
C LEU A 7 -51.80 -25.93 -16.16
N ASP A 8 -52.01 -27.21 -15.86
CA ASP A 8 -51.52 -28.32 -16.67
C ASP A 8 -52.17 -28.32 -18.07
N GLY A 9 -53.47 -28.01 -18.16
CA GLY A 9 -54.16 -27.84 -19.44
C GLY A 9 -53.64 -26.66 -20.26
N ALA A 10 -53.44 -25.49 -19.62
CA ALA A 10 -52.87 -24.33 -20.29
C ALA A 10 -51.44 -24.56 -20.80
N LEU A 11 -50.62 -25.29 -20.04
CA LEU A 11 -49.27 -25.67 -20.46
C LEU A 11 -49.29 -26.64 -21.64
N ALA A 12 -50.24 -27.59 -21.68
CA ALA A 12 -50.42 -28.50 -22.80
C ALA A 12 -50.86 -27.76 -24.07
N ASP A 13 -51.77 -26.80 -23.96
CA ASP A 13 -52.22 -25.98 -25.10
C ASP A 13 -51.09 -25.12 -25.68
N VAL A 14 -50.28 -24.51 -24.81
CA VAL A 14 -49.09 -23.75 -25.21
C VAL A 14 -48.07 -24.68 -25.89
N ALA A 15 -47.84 -25.87 -25.36
CA ALA A 15 -46.93 -26.85 -25.95
C ALA A 15 -47.40 -27.30 -27.35
N SER A 16 -48.69 -27.56 -27.53
CA SER A 16 -49.27 -27.90 -28.84
C SER A 16 -49.20 -26.74 -29.84
N ALA A 17 -49.40 -25.50 -29.39
CA ALA A 17 -49.26 -24.31 -30.23
C ALA A 17 -47.81 -24.13 -30.70
N ILE A 18 -46.83 -24.29 -29.81
CA ILE A 18 -45.40 -24.24 -30.13
C ILE A 18 -45.02 -25.34 -31.13
N ALA A 19 -45.52 -26.57 -30.90
CA ALA A 19 -45.25 -27.71 -31.78
C ALA A 19 -45.83 -27.57 -33.19
N SER A 20 -46.82 -26.70 -33.38
CA SER A 20 -47.49 -26.46 -34.66
C SER A 20 -46.92 -25.27 -35.45
N MET A 21 -45.92 -24.56 -34.90
CA MET A 21 -45.31 -23.40 -35.56
C MET A 21 -44.31 -23.81 -36.67
N PRO A 22 -44.21 -23.03 -37.77
CA PRO A 22 -43.15 -23.20 -38.76
C PRO A 22 -41.76 -22.99 -38.14
N GLU A 23 -40.77 -23.80 -38.53
CA GLU A 23 -39.40 -23.74 -37.95
C GLU A 23 -38.78 -22.33 -38.00
N GLY A 24 -39.03 -21.55 -39.05
CA GLY A 24 -38.52 -20.18 -39.18
C GLY A 24 -39.15 -19.19 -38.20
N GLU A 25 -40.47 -19.29 -37.96
CA GLU A 25 -41.17 -18.46 -36.97
C GLU A 25 -40.78 -18.87 -35.54
N PHE A 26 -40.57 -20.18 -35.31
CA PHE A 26 -40.07 -20.70 -34.04
C PHE A 26 -38.64 -20.20 -33.74
N ALA A 27 -37.74 -20.21 -34.72
CA ALA A 27 -36.37 -19.72 -34.53
C ALA A 27 -36.32 -18.21 -34.22
N VAL A 28 -37.16 -17.40 -34.89
CA VAL A 28 -37.28 -15.96 -34.61
C VAL A 28 -37.86 -15.73 -33.20
N GLY A 29 -38.97 -16.39 -32.87
CA GLY A 29 -39.59 -16.27 -31.55
C GLY A 29 -38.68 -16.74 -30.41
N LEU A 30 -37.92 -17.82 -30.60
CA LEU A 30 -36.91 -18.26 -29.64
C LEU A 30 -35.79 -17.22 -29.51
N GLY A 31 -35.32 -16.66 -30.62
CA GLY A 31 -34.31 -15.60 -30.62
C GLY A 31 -34.74 -14.35 -29.84
N GLU A 32 -35.99 -13.91 -30.02
CA GLU A 32 -36.59 -12.78 -29.29
C GLU A 32 -36.67 -13.06 -27.78
N VAL A 33 -37.10 -14.27 -27.39
CA VAL A 33 -37.18 -14.67 -25.98
C VAL A 33 -35.79 -14.76 -25.34
N GLU A 34 -34.81 -15.32 -26.03
CA GLU A 34 -33.43 -15.38 -25.54
C GLU A 34 -32.79 -13.99 -25.40
N GLU A 35 -33.09 -13.07 -26.32
CA GLU A 35 -32.59 -11.70 -26.25
C GLU A 35 -33.20 -10.94 -25.06
N GLU A 36 -34.51 -11.06 -24.85
CA GLU A 36 -35.19 -10.45 -23.71
C GLU A 36 -34.72 -11.07 -22.38
N PHE A 37 -34.48 -12.39 -22.33
CA PHE A 37 -33.86 -13.03 -21.17
C PHE A 37 -32.45 -12.48 -20.90
N ARG A 38 -31.59 -12.40 -21.91
CA ARG A 38 -30.25 -11.80 -21.79
C ARG A 38 -30.31 -10.35 -21.34
N ARG A 39 -31.29 -9.57 -21.82
CA ARG A 39 -31.51 -8.19 -21.38
C ARG A 39 -31.89 -8.12 -19.91
N ARG A 40 -32.89 -8.89 -19.46
CA ARG A 40 -33.32 -8.93 -18.05
C ARG A 40 -32.20 -9.38 -17.12
N GLN A 41 -31.46 -10.40 -17.52
CA GLN A 41 -30.29 -10.87 -16.77
C GLN A 41 -29.23 -9.77 -16.60
N ARG A 42 -28.93 -9.00 -17.66
CA ARG A 42 -28.03 -7.83 -17.56
C ARG A 42 -28.58 -6.77 -16.60
N ASP A 43 -29.88 -6.48 -16.66
CA ASP A 43 -30.52 -5.50 -15.78
C ASP A 43 -30.49 -5.94 -14.31
N ASP A 44 -30.73 -7.22 -14.03
CA ASP A 44 -30.61 -7.81 -12.69
C ASP A 44 -29.19 -7.71 -12.14
N ILE A 45 -28.18 -8.01 -12.97
CA ILE A 45 -26.77 -7.85 -12.59
C ILE A 45 -26.45 -6.40 -12.26
N MET A 46 -26.94 -5.44 -13.06
CA MET A 46 -26.74 -4.01 -12.78
C MET A 46 -27.42 -3.58 -11.48
N ARG A 47 -28.65 -4.05 -11.22
CA ARG A 47 -29.35 -3.79 -9.95
C ARG A 47 -28.61 -4.36 -8.75
N ALA A 48 -28.15 -5.62 -8.82
CA ALA A 48 -27.42 -6.26 -7.75
C ALA A 48 -26.10 -5.56 -7.44
N ARG A 49 -25.36 -5.12 -8.47
CA ARG A 49 -24.14 -4.31 -8.30
C ARG A 49 -24.41 -2.98 -7.62
N HIS A 50 -25.47 -2.27 -8.03
CA HIS A 50 -25.84 -1.01 -7.41
C HIS A 50 -26.25 -1.20 -5.94
N ALA A 51 -27.04 -2.23 -5.64
CA ALA A 51 -27.43 -2.55 -4.26
C ALA A 51 -26.21 -2.88 -3.39
N SER A 52 -25.30 -3.74 -3.87
CA SER A 52 -24.06 -4.07 -3.16
C SER A 52 -23.16 -2.85 -2.94
N PHE A 53 -23.09 -1.92 -3.91
CA PHE A 53 -22.37 -0.66 -3.74
C PHE A 53 -23.00 0.22 -2.64
N VAL A 54 -24.33 0.36 -2.63
CA VAL A 54 -25.05 1.11 -1.59
C VAL A 54 -24.88 0.45 -0.22
N GLU A 55 -24.99 -0.87 -0.11
CA GLU A 55 -24.75 -1.61 1.13
C GLU A 55 -23.33 -1.40 1.67
N SER A 56 -22.32 -1.32 0.78
CA SER A 56 -20.95 -0.99 1.16
C SER A 56 -20.82 0.44 1.72
N LEU A 57 -21.57 1.40 1.17
CA LEU A 57 -21.66 2.80 1.63
C LEU A 57 -22.54 2.99 2.87
N GLU A 58 -23.28 1.98 3.30
CA GLU A 58 -23.95 1.99 4.59
C GLU A 58 -23.07 1.35 5.66
N LEU A 59 -22.29 0.34 5.28
CA LEU A 59 -21.35 -0.36 6.14
C LEU A 59 -20.20 0.56 6.62
N ASP A 60 -19.62 1.34 5.72
CA ASP A 60 -18.53 2.28 6.02
C ASP A 60 -18.99 3.37 7.01
N ARG A 61 -20.18 3.94 6.82
CA ARG A 61 -20.80 4.92 7.72
C ARG A 61 -21.14 4.30 9.06
N ALA A 62 -21.73 3.10 9.07
CA ALA A 62 -22.02 2.38 10.31
C ALA A 62 -20.74 2.07 11.10
N ALA A 63 -19.67 1.64 10.42
CA ALA A 63 -18.36 1.42 11.02
C ALA A 63 -17.77 2.72 11.57
N TYR A 64 -17.85 3.83 10.84
CA TYR A 64 -17.39 5.14 11.29
C TYR A 64 -18.15 5.62 12.55
N GLU A 65 -19.47 5.49 12.56
CA GLU A 65 -20.30 5.87 13.71
C GLU A 65 -20.00 5.02 14.95
N LEU A 66 -19.79 3.71 14.77
CA LEU A 66 -19.41 2.80 15.85
C LEU A 66 -18.01 3.11 16.39
N ALA A 67 -17.05 3.41 15.50
CA ALA A 67 -15.71 3.85 15.87
C ALA A 67 -15.76 5.11 16.74
N ARG A 68 -16.57 6.10 16.35
CA ARG A 68 -16.76 7.34 17.13
C ARG A 68 -17.33 7.11 18.52
N ARG A 69 -18.22 6.13 18.69
CA ARG A 69 -18.75 5.76 20.02
C ARG A 69 -17.65 5.15 20.88
N HIS A 70 -16.91 4.17 20.36
CA HIS A 70 -15.78 3.58 21.08
C HIS A 70 -14.68 4.60 21.41
N GLU A 71 -14.43 5.55 20.51
CA GLU A 71 -13.51 6.66 20.76
C GLU A 71 -13.98 7.55 21.91
N ALA A 72 -15.28 7.88 21.96
CA ALA A 72 -15.88 8.64 23.05
C ALA A 72 -15.85 7.88 24.39
N ASP A 73 -16.00 6.56 24.36
CA ASP A 73 -15.88 5.68 25.53
C ASP A 73 -14.42 5.46 25.97
N GLY A 74 -13.44 6.01 25.24
CA GLY A 74 -12.01 5.84 25.52
C GLY A 74 -11.44 4.49 25.10
N ASN A 75 -12.22 3.63 24.43
CA ASN A 75 -11.75 2.35 23.90
C ASN A 75 -11.06 2.55 22.54
N LEU A 76 -9.84 3.07 22.58
CA LEU A 76 -9.04 3.39 21.39
C LEU A 76 -8.75 2.16 20.51
N GLY A 77 -8.62 0.98 21.10
CA GLY A 77 -8.36 -0.26 20.36
C GLY A 77 -9.53 -0.65 19.46
N GLU A 78 -10.74 -0.64 20.00
CA GLU A 78 -11.94 -0.95 19.23
C GLU A 78 -12.28 0.19 18.26
N ALA A 79 -12.08 1.45 18.66
CA ALA A 79 -12.21 2.59 17.75
C ALA A 79 -11.29 2.46 16.52
N ALA A 80 -10.02 2.12 16.72
CA ALA A 80 -9.08 1.90 15.61
C ALA A 80 -9.54 0.74 14.71
N ARG A 81 -10.05 -0.35 15.28
CA ARG A 81 -10.58 -1.49 14.53
C ARG A 81 -11.72 -1.07 13.58
N TRP A 82 -12.67 -0.28 14.05
CA TRP A 82 -13.79 0.18 13.22
C TRP A 82 -13.39 1.28 12.24
N TYR A 83 -12.49 2.18 12.62
CA TYR A 83 -11.96 3.18 11.68
C TYR A 83 -11.19 2.56 10.51
N ARG A 84 -10.51 1.42 10.68
CA ARG A 84 -9.89 0.68 9.55
C ARG A 84 -10.93 0.24 8.52
N ILE A 85 -12.07 -0.26 8.97
CA ILE A 85 -13.15 -0.72 8.08
C ILE A 85 -13.73 0.47 7.31
N ALA A 86 -13.96 1.60 7.99
CA ALA A 86 -14.47 2.81 7.35
C ALA A 86 -13.45 3.43 6.37
N ALA A 87 -12.17 3.47 6.75
CA ALA A 87 -11.10 4.02 5.90
C ALA A 87 -10.85 3.15 4.66
N GLY A 88 -10.92 1.82 4.78
CA GLY A 88 -10.77 0.91 3.64
C GLY A 88 -11.86 1.00 2.58
N ASN A 89 -12.99 1.66 2.90
CA ASN A 89 -14.09 1.95 1.97
C ASN A 89 -14.13 3.45 1.56
N ASP A 90 -13.03 4.18 1.74
CA ASP A 90 -12.88 5.60 1.37
C ASP A 90 -13.86 6.57 2.07
N HIS A 91 -14.31 6.26 3.28
CA HIS A 91 -15.13 7.20 4.05
C HIS A 91 -14.30 8.45 4.38
N ALA A 92 -14.76 9.63 3.90
CA ALA A 92 -13.99 10.86 3.79
C ALA A 92 -13.11 11.22 5.01
N ASP A 93 -13.62 11.10 6.24
CA ASP A 93 -12.89 11.48 7.45
C ASP A 93 -12.21 10.31 8.20
N ALA A 94 -12.43 9.06 7.76
CA ALA A 94 -12.09 7.88 8.55
C ALA A 94 -10.57 7.70 8.69
N ALA A 95 -9.80 7.93 7.62
CA ALA A 95 -8.34 7.84 7.64
C ALA A 95 -7.71 8.84 8.62
N LEU A 96 -8.20 10.08 8.64
CA LEU A 96 -7.73 11.11 9.57
C LEU A 96 -8.02 10.72 11.03
N ARG A 97 -9.21 10.20 11.30
CA ARG A 97 -9.59 9.73 12.64
C ARG A 97 -8.84 8.46 13.06
N LEU A 98 -8.56 7.56 12.12
CA LEU A 98 -7.73 6.38 12.34
C LEU A 98 -6.33 6.80 12.80
N GLY A 99 -5.66 7.70 12.08
CA GLY A 99 -4.35 8.23 12.44
C GLY A 99 -4.32 8.82 13.85
N ARG A 100 -5.31 9.68 14.18
CA ARG A 100 -5.43 10.29 15.53
C ARG A 100 -5.66 9.26 16.64
N THR A 101 -6.36 8.18 16.33
CA THR A 101 -6.66 7.11 17.30
C THR A 101 -5.43 6.24 17.53
N LEU A 102 -4.74 5.85 16.46
CA LEU A 102 -3.51 5.07 16.51
C LEU A 102 -2.37 5.82 17.20
N ASP A 103 -2.23 7.13 16.96
CA ASP A 103 -1.25 7.98 17.66
C ASP A 103 -1.45 7.98 19.18
N ARG A 104 -2.71 8.13 19.61
CA ARG A 104 -3.05 8.08 21.05
C ARG A 104 -2.82 6.70 21.63
N LEU A 105 -3.14 5.66 20.86
CA LEU A 105 -2.92 4.27 21.26
C LEU A 105 -1.43 3.97 21.41
N ALA A 106 -0.58 4.39 20.46
CA ALA A 106 0.87 4.32 20.54
C ALA A 106 1.40 5.10 21.75
N GLY A 107 0.89 6.31 21.99
CA GLY A 107 1.22 7.09 23.19
C GLY A 107 0.91 6.35 24.50
N SER A 108 -0.22 5.64 24.56
CA SER A 108 -0.63 4.87 25.75
C SER A 108 0.18 3.58 25.98
N ARG A 109 0.74 2.99 24.92
CA ARG A 109 1.54 1.76 24.96
C ARG A 109 3.05 2.01 24.99
N GLY A 110 3.46 3.27 24.87
CA GLY A 110 4.84 3.68 24.66
C GLY A 110 5.10 3.92 23.17
N ARG A 111 5.62 5.11 22.83
CA ARG A 111 5.87 5.55 21.44
C ARG A 111 6.90 4.71 20.67
N GLU A 112 7.44 3.67 21.29
CA GLU A 112 8.31 2.67 20.68
C GLU A 112 7.54 1.57 19.95
N ASP A 113 6.19 1.55 20.04
CA ASP A 113 5.32 0.68 19.23
C ASP A 113 5.34 1.13 17.76
N LEU A 114 6.44 0.79 17.10
CA LEU A 114 6.76 1.12 15.72
C LEU A 114 5.65 0.70 14.74
N PRO A 115 4.98 -0.46 14.92
CA PRO A 115 3.78 -0.81 14.14
C PRO A 115 2.66 0.22 14.22
N LEU A 116 2.23 0.62 15.42
CA LEU A 116 1.14 1.61 15.57
C LEU A 116 1.53 2.98 15.03
N VAL A 117 2.78 3.41 15.27
CA VAL A 117 3.29 4.68 14.75
C VAL A 117 3.37 4.67 13.21
N THR A 118 3.78 3.54 12.62
CA THR A 118 3.83 3.40 11.16
C THR A 118 2.43 3.41 10.56
N GLU A 119 1.49 2.67 11.16
CA GLU A 119 0.10 2.62 10.71
C GLU A 119 -0.57 4.00 10.83
N ALA A 120 -0.31 4.74 11.91
CA ALA A 120 -0.81 6.11 12.07
C ALA A 120 -0.29 7.04 10.98
N ALA A 121 1.01 6.97 10.65
CA ALA A 121 1.61 7.78 9.59
C ALA A 121 1.02 7.47 8.22
N GLN A 122 0.75 6.19 7.93
CA GLN A 122 0.07 5.76 6.70
C GLN A 122 -1.36 6.33 6.62
N ALA A 123 -2.13 6.21 7.69
CA ALA A 123 -3.49 6.74 7.74
C ALA A 123 -3.53 8.28 7.57
N TYR A 124 -2.54 9.01 8.10
CA TYR A 124 -2.43 10.44 7.82
C TYR A 124 -2.02 10.75 6.38
N ALA A 125 -1.13 9.96 5.77
CA ALA A 125 -0.76 10.14 4.38
C ALA A 125 -1.96 9.93 3.44
N GLU A 126 -2.78 8.90 3.71
CA GLU A 126 -4.04 8.66 3.01
C GLU A 126 -5.03 9.82 3.20
N ALA A 127 -5.19 10.32 4.44
CA ALA A 127 -6.03 11.47 4.72
C ALA A 127 -5.55 12.74 3.97
N TYR A 128 -4.24 12.96 3.91
CA TYR A 128 -3.66 14.08 3.16
C TYR A 128 -3.96 13.95 1.66
N ALA A 129 -3.80 12.75 1.09
CA ALA A 129 -4.13 12.48 -0.31
C ALA A 129 -5.64 12.68 -0.61
N ALA A 130 -6.51 12.40 0.36
CA ALA A 130 -7.94 12.65 0.30
C ALA A 130 -8.34 14.14 0.50
N GLY A 131 -7.39 15.04 0.74
CA GLY A 131 -7.63 16.48 0.85
C GLY A 131 -7.74 17.01 2.28
N HIS A 132 -7.24 16.28 3.29
CA HIS A 132 -7.15 16.77 4.67
C HIS A 132 -5.75 17.34 4.96
N PRO A 133 -5.51 18.66 4.74
CA PRO A 133 -4.18 19.24 4.90
C PRO A 133 -3.66 19.16 6.35
N GLU A 134 -4.56 19.17 7.33
CA GLU A 134 -4.25 18.98 8.76
C GLU A 134 -3.59 17.64 9.10
N ALA A 135 -3.63 16.66 8.19
CA ALA A 135 -2.89 15.42 8.34
C ALA A 135 -1.38 15.62 8.14
N ALA A 136 -0.96 16.60 7.33
CA ALA A 136 0.46 16.93 7.17
C ALA A 136 1.07 17.44 8.48
N ASP A 137 0.35 18.31 9.21
CA ASP A 137 0.79 18.80 10.53
C ASP A 137 1.00 17.65 11.53
N ARG A 138 0.20 16.58 11.41
CA ARG A 138 0.34 15.39 12.25
C ARG A 138 1.56 14.57 11.89
N ILE A 139 1.82 14.38 10.61
CA ILE A 139 3.04 13.72 10.12
C ILE A 139 4.29 14.49 10.59
N ASP A 140 4.29 15.82 10.45
CA ASP A 140 5.40 16.67 10.91
C ASP A 140 5.62 16.56 12.43
N ALA A 141 4.54 16.54 13.21
CA ALA A 141 4.61 16.35 14.66
C ALA A 141 5.18 14.96 15.04
N MET A 142 4.82 13.91 14.31
CA MET A 142 5.37 12.57 14.50
C MET A 142 6.87 12.53 14.19
N LEU A 143 7.28 13.14 13.08
CA LEU A 143 8.69 13.22 12.65
C LEU A 143 9.54 14.07 13.59
N ALA A 144 9.02 15.18 14.10
CA ALA A 144 9.73 16.03 15.07
C ALA A 144 10.01 15.28 16.39
N GLY A 145 9.15 14.35 16.78
CA GLY A 145 9.37 13.44 17.91
C GLY A 145 10.40 12.34 17.61
N PHE A 146 10.56 11.97 16.34
CA PHE A 146 11.58 11.04 15.87
C PHE A 146 12.91 11.77 15.72
N ARG A 147 13.63 11.96 16.83
CA ARG A 147 15.07 12.24 16.73
C ARG A 147 15.75 10.94 16.32
N PRO A 148 16.27 10.80 15.09
CA PRO A 148 17.23 9.73 14.86
C PRO A 148 18.35 9.98 15.86
N GLU A 149 18.60 9.02 16.77
CA GLU A 149 19.89 9.02 17.43
C GLU A 149 20.94 9.14 16.33
N PRO A 150 21.89 10.08 16.43
CA PRO A 150 22.94 10.17 15.44
C PRO A 150 23.62 8.81 15.43
N ARG A 151 23.33 7.99 14.41
CA ARG A 151 23.99 6.69 14.21
C ARG A 151 25.46 7.00 14.37
N ALA A 152 26.09 6.42 15.40
CA ALA A 152 27.50 6.65 15.67
C ALA A 152 28.24 6.49 14.33
N ARG A 153 28.74 7.61 13.79
CA ARG A 153 29.34 7.60 12.45
C ARG A 153 30.48 6.62 12.54
N CYS A 154 30.45 5.58 11.70
CA CYS A 154 31.52 4.60 11.70
C CYS A 154 32.81 5.34 11.32
N GLY A 155 33.77 5.40 12.25
CA GLY A 155 35.06 6.06 12.06
C GLY A 155 36.13 5.15 11.46
N ARG A 156 35.81 3.90 11.10
CA ARG A 156 36.83 2.87 10.79
C ARG A 156 37.78 3.23 9.65
N VAL A 157 37.34 4.01 8.67
CA VAL A 157 38.20 4.53 7.57
C VAL A 157 38.87 5.84 7.98
N ARG A 158 38.15 6.74 8.65
CA ARG A 158 38.67 8.02 9.17
C ARG A 158 39.78 7.86 10.22
N ASP A 159 39.66 6.86 11.08
CA ASP A 159 40.54 6.62 12.23
C ASP A 159 41.82 5.86 11.83
N VAL A 160 42.00 5.60 10.53
CA VAL A 160 43.21 4.98 10.01
C VAL A 160 44.39 5.97 10.16
N PRO A 161 45.50 5.56 10.81
CA PRO A 161 46.65 6.44 11.00
C PRO A 161 47.24 6.88 9.64
N ALA A 162 47.32 8.19 9.42
CA ALA A 162 47.85 8.77 8.18
C ALA A 162 49.39 8.78 8.12
N ASP A 163 50.06 8.38 9.19
CA ASP A 163 51.52 8.44 9.37
C ASP A 163 52.26 7.16 8.97
N ARG A 164 51.54 6.12 8.52
CA ARG A 164 52.14 4.85 8.12
C ARG A 164 51.58 4.29 6.82
N VAL A 165 52.40 3.47 6.17
CA VAL A 165 51.98 2.65 5.02
C VAL A 165 51.12 1.50 5.52
N LEU A 166 49.94 1.35 4.94
CA LEU A 166 49.03 0.24 5.24
C LEU A 166 49.49 -1.02 4.51
N SER A 167 49.37 -2.16 5.18
CA SER A 167 49.56 -3.46 4.54
C SER A 167 48.43 -3.77 3.56
N GLU A 168 48.71 -4.65 2.61
CA GLU A 168 47.71 -5.08 1.62
C GLU A 168 46.47 -5.71 2.28
N GLU A 169 46.64 -6.42 3.40
CA GLU A 169 45.51 -7.01 4.14
C GLU A 169 44.63 -5.94 4.80
N GLU A 170 45.23 -4.92 5.42
CA GLU A 170 44.49 -3.78 6.00
C GLU A 170 43.70 -3.02 4.92
N ILE A 171 44.29 -2.82 3.74
CA ILE A 171 43.61 -2.20 2.59
C ILE A 171 42.41 -3.04 2.15
N ARG A 172 42.56 -4.37 2.03
CA ARG A 172 41.45 -5.27 1.67
C ARG A 172 40.35 -5.28 2.73
N GLU A 173 40.70 -5.22 4.02
CA GLU A 173 39.74 -5.18 5.11
C GLU A 173 38.93 -3.88 5.12
N LEU A 174 39.62 -2.73 4.98
CA LEU A 174 39.00 -1.42 4.90
C LEU A 174 38.09 -1.30 3.67
N SER A 175 38.53 -1.81 2.51
CA SER A 175 37.76 -1.83 1.27
C SER A 175 36.47 -2.66 1.42
N ARG A 176 36.56 -3.87 2.00
CA ARG A 176 35.40 -4.72 2.28
C ARG A 176 34.41 -4.06 3.24
N HIS A 177 34.91 -3.37 4.24
CA HIS A 177 34.08 -2.63 5.19
C HIS A 177 33.39 -1.42 4.52
N ALA A 178 34.15 -0.60 3.78
CA ALA A 178 33.63 0.56 3.06
C ALA A 178 32.54 0.18 2.05
N ALA A 179 32.71 -0.94 1.33
CA ALA A 179 31.69 -1.45 0.41
C ALA A 179 30.35 -1.81 1.07
N ARG A 180 30.33 -2.01 2.39
CA ARG A 180 29.12 -2.39 3.17
C ARG A 180 28.66 -1.26 4.11
N CYS A 181 29.38 -0.15 4.19
CA CYS A 181 29.10 0.96 5.09
C CYS A 181 29.01 2.27 4.32
N THR A 182 27.82 2.84 4.20
CA THR A 182 27.58 4.07 3.41
C THR A 182 28.35 5.28 3.92
N THR A 183 28.67 5.34 5.22
CA THR A 183 29.51 6.41 5.81
C THR A 183 30.96 6.26 5.39
N CYS A 184 31.53 5.07 5.55
CA CYS A 184 32.92 4.78 5.18
C CYS A 184 33.15 4.77 3.66
N LEU A 185 32.13 4.48 2.85
CA LEU A 185 32.22 4.48 1.39
C LEU A 185 32.61 5.86 0.83
N ALA A 186 31.96 6.91 1.32
CA ALA A 186 32.24 8.28 0.90
C ALA A 186 33.65 8.73 1.32
N GLU A 187 34.07 8.39 2.55
CA GLU A 187 35.41 8.71 3.05
C GLU A 187 36.50 7.95 2.27
N PHE A 188 36.28 6.67 1.99
CA PHE A 188 37.20 5.84 1.22
C PHE A 188 37.36 6.34 -0.23
N ALA A 189 36.26 6.71 -0.89
CA ALA A 189 36.30 7.31 -2.23
C ALA A 189 37.06 8.65 -2.26
N GLY A 190 36.89 9.48 -1.23
CA GLY A 190 37.66 10.72 -1.07
C GLY A 190 39.17 10.48 -0.97
N LEU A 191 39.58 9.49 -0.18
CA LEU A 191 40.99 9.11 -0.04
C LEU A 191 41.57 8.63 -1.38
N LEU A 192 40.87 7.75 -2.11
CA LEU A 192 41.33 7.28 -3.42
C LEU A 192 41.49 8.43 -4.43
N ASN A 193 40.55 9.37 -4.46
CA ASN A 193 40.64 10.54 -5.34
C ASN A 193 41.83 11.44 -4.98
N SER A 194 42.12 11.62 -3.69
CA SER A 194 43.27 12.41 -3.24
C SER A 194 44.61 11.77 -3.62
N VAL A 195 44.71 10.45 -3.53
CA VAL A 195 45.90 9.70 -3.94
C VAL A 195 46.05 9.77 -5.47
N SER A 196 44.95 9.59 -6.21
CA SER A 196 44.97 9.69 -7.67
C SER A 196 45.38 11.09 -8.16
N ALA A 197 45.04 12.14 -7.42
CA ALA A 197 45.45 13.51 -7.73
C ALA A 197 46.93 13.81 -7.37
N ALA A 198 47.49 13.07 -6.41
CA ALA A 198 48.88 13.21 -5.97
C ALA A 198 49.88 12.37 -6.80
N LEU A 199 49.40 11.41 -7.58
CA LEU A 199 50.24 10.63 -8.49
C LEU A 199 50.68 11.49 -9.68
N PRO A 200 52.00 11.57 -9.98
CA PRO A 200 52.46 12.30 -11.16
C PRO A 200 51.93 11.60 -12.42
N SER A 201 51.19 12.33 -13.26
CA SER A 201 50.68 11.86 -14.55
C SER A 201 51.78 11.84 -15.62
N GLY A 202 52.95 11.29 -15.29
CA GLY A 202 54.05 11.06 -16.23
C GLY A 202 53.96 9.66 -16.84
N PRO A 203 54.60 9.42 -18.01
CA PRO A 203 54.67 8.08 -18.58
C PRO A 203 55.31 7.13 -17.57
N VAL A 204 54.62 6.03 -17.27
CA VAL A 204 55.19 4.93 -16.47
C VAL A 204 56.30 4.33 -17.31
N THR A 205 57.55 4.65 -17.00
CA THR A 205 58.70 3.96 -17.58
C THR A 205 58.66 2.52 -17.08
N ASP A 206 58.42 1.58 -17.99
CA ASP A 206 58.52 0.15 -17.72
C ASP A 206 59.98 -0.17 -17.37
N PRO A 207 60.29 -0.60 -16.12
CA PRO A 207 61.65 -0.92 -15.72
C PRO A 207 62.22 -2.17 -16.42
N PHE A 208 61.42 -2.85 -17.25
CA PHE A 208 61.82 -4.00 -18.07
C PHE A 208 61.80 -3.72 -19.59
N ALA A 209 61.66 -2.46 -20.01
CA ALA A 209 61.80 -2.13 -21.43
C ALA A 209 63.22 -2.47 -21.91
N PRO A 210 63.40 -3.30 -22.96
CA PRO A 210 64.71 -3.59 -23.50
C PRO A 210 65.31 -2.32 -24.12
N GLU A 211 66.59 -2.06 -23.85
CA GLU A 211 67.33 -0.95 -24.46
C GLU A 211 67.65 -1.30 -25.93
N ASP A 212 67.16 -0.48 -26.87
CA ASP A 212 67.54 -0.48 -28.29
C ASP A 212 68.63 0.59 -28.56
#